data_AF-A0A7X7J1L6-F1
#
_entry.id   AF-A0A7X7J1L6-F1
#
_cell.length_a   1.000
_cell.length_b   1.000
_cell.length_c   1.000
_cell.angle_alpha   90.00
_cell.angle_beta   90.00
_cell.angle_gamma   90.00
#
_symmetry.space_group_name_H-M   'P 1'
#
loop_
_entity.id
_entity.type
_entity.pdbx_description
1 polymer ?
#
loop_
_entity_poly.entity_id
_entity_poly.type
_entity_poly.pdbx_seq_one_letter_code
_entity_poly.pdbx_strand_id
1 'polypeptide(L)'
;MVRMVLEQTENAMSLRAKIVLMVTVVVVLFGVVDYAIQHVVVYPQFVRLERIEACKDLERCVGAIHREMAALNTICEDYASWNDTYEFVVTRDPDYVKSNLSLTNIGDLGVNAVHVCNTTGEV
;
A
#
# COMPACT_ATOMS: atom_id res chain seq x y z
N MET A 1 -48.87 10.18 -31.01
CA MET A 1 -49.10 10.82 -29.71
C MET A 1 -48.02 11.87 -29.39
N VAL A 2 -46.73 11.51 -29.40
CA VAL A 2 -45.61 12.46 -29.16
C VAL A 2 -45.59 13.66 -30.13
N ARG A 3 -45.78 13.43 -31.44
CA ARG A 3 -45.88 14.53 -32.44
C ARG A 3 -47.03 15.52 -32.19
N MET A 4 -48.17 15.02 -31.70
CA MET A 4 -49.38 15.82 -31.48
C MET A 4 -49.25 16.71 -30.22
N VAL A 5 -48.51 16.23 -29.21
CA VAL A 5 -48.15 17.02 -28.03
C VAL A 5 -47.13 18.10 -28.40
N LEU A 6 -46.16 17.78 -29.26
CA LEU A 6 -45.18 18.76 -29.74
C LEU A 6 -45.84 19.88 -30.55
N GLU A 7 -46.77 19.56 -31.47
CA GLU A 7 -47.52 20.54 -32.26
C GLU A 7 -48.41 21.47 -31.42
N GLN A 8 -49.08 20.95 -30.39
CA GLN A 8 -49.90 21.76 -29.47
C GLN A 8 -49.04 22.74 -28.64
N THR A 9 -47.86 22.30 -28.19
CA THR A 9 -46.92 23.17 -27.46
C THR A 9 -46.27 24.23 -28.34
N GLU A 10 -46.16 23.99 -29.65
CA GLU A 10 -45.57 24.93 -30.59
C GLU A 10 -46.39 26.21 -30.78
N ASN A 11 -47.72 26.11 -30.68
CA ASN A 11 -48.64 27.24 -30.87
C ASN A 11 -48.88 28.05 -29.58
N ALA A 12 -48.53 27.51 -28.41
CA ALA A 12 -48.75 28.15 -27.11
C ALA A 12 -47.51 28.86 -26.52
N MET A 13 -46.29 28.44 -26.89
CA MET A 13 -45.06 29.03 -26.35
C MET A 13 -44.52 30.19 -27.18
N SER A 14 -44.11 31.26 -26.50
CA SER A 14 -43.32 32.33 -27.12
C SER A 14 -42.00 31.78 -27.69
N LEU A 15 -41.51 32.37 -28.78
CA LEU A 15 -40.25 31.99 -29.42
C LEU A 15 -39.07 31.95 -28.42
N ARG A 16 -39.07 32.87 -27.44
CA ARG A 16 -38.08 32.90 -26.35
C ARG A 16 -38.08 31.62 -25.53
N ALA A 17 -39.26 31.09 -25.20
CA ALA A 17 -39.38 29.86 -24.41
C ALA A 17 -38.92 28.62 -25.18
N LYS A 18 -39.17 28.55 -26.50
CA LYS A 18 -38.62 27.47 -27.36
C LYS A 18 -37.09 27.48 -27.38
N ILE A 19 -36.48 28.66 -27.50
CA ILE A 19 -35.02 28.81 -27.51
C ILE A 19 -34.44 28.38 -26.16
N VAL A 20 -35.02 28.87 -25.06
CA VAL A 20 -34.57 28.49 -23.71
C VAL A 20 -34.67 26.98 -23.52
N LEU A 21 -35.79 26.36 -23.90
CA LEU A 21 -35.97 24.91 -23.81
C LEU A 21 -34.91 24.13 -24.60
N MET A 22 -34.62 24.53 -25.84
CA MET A 22 -33.56 23.88 -26.63
C MET A 22 -32.20 23.97 -25.96
N VAL A 23 -31.82 25.16 -25.48
CA VAL A 23 -30.54 25.36 -24.79
C VAL A 23 -30.48 24.50 -23.53
N THR A 24 -31.55 24.46 -22.74
CA THR A 24 -31.62 23.62 -21.55
C THR A 24 -31.43 22.14 -21.90
N VAL A 25 -32.11 21.65 -22.94
CA VAL A 25 -31.96 20.25 -23.38
C VAL A 25 -30.52 19.94 -23.79
N VAL A 26 -29.86 20.83 -24.53
CA VAL A 26 -28.46 20.65 -24.93
C VAL A 26 -27.53 20.63 -23.72
N VAL A 27 -27.72 21.53 -22.75
CA VAL A 27 -26.93 21.57 -21.52
C VAL A 27 -27.11 20.30 -20.69
N VAL A 28 -28.35 19.85 -20.54
CA VAL A 28 -28.65 18.60 -19.81
C VAL A 28 -28.02 17.41 -20.53
N LEU A 29 -28.15 17.33 -21.85
CA LEU A 29 -27.54 16.26 -22.64
C LEU A 29 -26.02 16.23 -22.48
N PHE A 30 -25.37 17.40 -22.52
CA PHE A 30 -23.93 17.51 -22.30
C PHE A 30 -23.54 17.03 -20.91
N GLY A 31 -24.27 17.45 -19.86
CA GLY A 31 -24.02 17.00 -18.49
C GLY A 31 -24.21 15.48 -18.31
N VAL A 32 -25.19 14.88 -18.97
CA VAL A 32 -25.39 13.43 -18.95
C VAL A 32 -24.24 12.69 -19.62
N VAL A 33 -23.77 13.19 -20.77
CA VAL A 33 -22.63 12.59 -21.48
C VAL A 33 -21.35 12.72 -20.66
N ASP A 34 -21.08 13.89 -20.09
CA ASP A 34 -19.93 14.12 -19.22
C ASP A 34 -19.96 13.21 -17.99
N TYR A 35 -21.09 13.13 -17.30
CA TYR A 35 -21.28 12.21 -16.17
C TYR A 35 -21.04 10.75 -16.58
N ALA A 36 -21.56 10.33 -17.73
CA ALA A 36 -21.35 8.98 -18.24
C ALA A 36 -19.87 8.69 -18.51
N ILE A 37 -19.14 9.63 -19.11
CA ILE A 37 -17.70 9.50 -19.35
C ILE A 37 -16.95 9.38 -18.02
N GLN A 38 -17.25 10.24 -17.06
CA GLN A 38 -16.59 10.21 -15.76
C GLN A 38 -16.83 8.87 -15.05
N HIS A 39 -18.06 8.36 -15.08
CA HIS A 39 -18.43 7.17 -14.33
C HIS A 39 -18.05 5.85 -15.01
N VAL A 40 -18.09 5.80 -16.34
CA VAL A 40 -17.80 4.57 -17.12
C VAL A 40 -16.32 4.49 -17.49
N VAL A 41 -15.68 5.63 -17.77
CA VAL A 41 -14.29 5.66 -18.25
C VAL A 41 -13.36 6.14 -17.16
N VAL A 42 -13.57 7.31 -16.57
CA VAL A 42 -12.55 7.92 -15.70
C VAL A 42 -12.43 7.17 -14.38
N TYR A 43 -13.51 7.04 -13.62
CA TYR A 43 -13.50 6.47 -12.28
C TYR A 43 -12.95 5.03 -12.21
N PRO A 44 -13.36 4.07 -13.06
CA PRO A 44 -12.82 2.71 -13.00
C PRO A 44 -11.32 2.63 -13.29
N GLN A 45 -10.79 3.56 -14.10
CA GLN A 45 -9.36 3.60 -14.42
C GLN A 45 -8.56 4.10 -13.22
N PHE A 46 -9.08 5.09 -12.48
CA PHE A 46 -8.50 5.54 -11.22
C PHE A 46 -8.46 4.42 -10.18
N VAL A 47 -9.59 3.71 -9.96
CA VAL A 47 -9.64 2.57 -9.03
C VAL A 47 -8.64 1.48 -9.42
N ARG A 48 -8.51 1.19 -10.72
CA ARG A 48 -7.51 0.22 -11.19
C ARG A 48 -6.08 0.69 -10.90
N LEU A 49 -5.77 1.96 -11.14
CA LEU A 49 -4.44 2.51 -10.90
C LEU A 49 -4.11 2.52 -9.40
N GLU A 50 -5.07 2.91 -8.57
CA GLU A 50 -4.94 2.87 -7.11
C GLU A 50 -4.65 1.46 -6.61
N ARG A 51 -5.34 0.44 -7.13
CA ARG A 51 -5.07 -0.95 -6.77
C ARG A 51 -3.67 -1.41 -7.18
N ILE A 52 -3.21 -1.01 -8.37
CA ILE A 52 -1.86 -1.35 -8.85
C ILE A 52 -0.81 -0.72 -7.93
N GLU A 53 -0.95 0.56 -7.59
CA GLU A 53 0.02 1.23 -6.72
C GLU A 53 -0.04 0.65 -5.30
N ALA A 54 -1.23 0.34 -4.77
CA ALA A 54 -1.36 -0.32 -3.47
C ALA A 54 -0.68 -1.69 -3.43
N CYS A 55 -0.81 -2.50 -4.49
CA CYS A 55 -0.09 -3.78 -4.59
C CYS A 55 1.43 -3.59 -4.61
N LYS A 56 1.91 -2.62 -5.38
CA LYS A 56 3.33 -2.29 -5.47
C LYS A 56 3.90 -1.77 -4.14
N ASP A 57 3.12 -0.98 -3.39
CA ASP A 57 3.52 -0.53 -2.06
C ASP A 57 3.59 -1.69 -1.06
N LEU A 58 2.64 -2.64 -1.12
CA LEU A 58 2.70 -3.86 -0.33
C LEU A 58 3.93 -4.70 -0.68
N GLU A 59 4.27 -4.86 -1.97
CA GLU A 59 5.49 -5.55 -2.39
C GLU A 59 6.75 -4.86 -1.86
N ARG A 60 6.78 -3.52 -1.83
CA ARG A 60 7.89 -2.76 -1.24
C ARG A 60 8.01 -2.99 0.28
N CYS A 61 6.89 -3.02 1.00
CA CYS A 61 6.85 -3.34 2.43
C CYS A 61 7.36 -4.76 2.70
N VAL A 62 6.86 -5.75 1.96
CA VAL A 62 7.32 -7.14 2.04
C VAL A 62 8.81 -7.24 1.73
N GLY A 63 9.27 -6.55 0.69
CA GLY A 63 10.69 -6.49 0.35
C GLY A 63 11.55 -5.86 1.44
N ALA A 64 11.04 -4.87 2.18
CA ALA A 64 11.74 -4.30 3.33
C ALA A 64 11.89 -5.30 4.47
N ILE A 65 10.83 -6.06 4.79
CA ILE A 65 10.88 -7.13 5.79
C ILE A 65 11.91 -8.20 5.40
N HIS A 66 11.91 -8.64 4.14
CA HIS A 66 12.87 -9.64 3.68
C HIS A 66 14.33 -9.14 3.75
N ARG A 67 14.58 -7.86 3.46
CA ARG A 67 15.91 -7.27 3.63
C ARG A 67 16.34 -7.26 5.09
N GLU A 68 15.44 -6.94 6.01
CA GLU A 68 15.71 -6.97 7.44
C GLU A 68 16.02 -8.40 7.91
N MET A 69 15.22 -9.38 7.49
CA MET A 69 15.49 -10.80 7.77
C MET A 69 16.85 -11.25 7.25
N ALA A 70 17.24 -10.83 6.04
CA ALA A 70 18.55 -11.16 5.48
C ALA A 70 19.71 -10.52 6.26
N ALA A 71 19.54 -9.28 6.73
CA ALA A 71 20.50 -8.61 7.59
C ALA A 71 20.65 -9.33 8.93
N LEU A 72 19.53 -9.68 9.57
CA LEU A 72 19.53 -10.47 10.81
C LEU A 72 20.19 -11.84 10.61
N ASN A 73 19.92 -12.53 9.50
CA ASN A 73 20.55 -13.81 9.20
C ASN A 73 22.08 -13.67 9.08
N THR A 74 22.55 -12.59 8.44
CA THR A 74 23.99 -12.30 8.32
C THR A 74 24.63 -12.08 9.69
N ILE A 75 23.97 -11.33 10.57
CA ILE A 75 24.44 -11.11 11.96
C ILE A 75 24.48 -12.43 12.72
N CYS A 76 23.42 -13.25 12.64
CA CYS A 76 23.35 -14.55 13.29
C CYS A 76 24.46 -15.50 12.80
N GLU A 77 24.71 -15.56 11.48
CA GLU A 77 25.77 -16.40 10.91
C GLU A 77 27.15 -15.97 11.39
N ASP A 78 27.44 -14.67 11.46
CA ASP A 78 28.71 -14.15 11.97
C ASP A 78 28.92 -14.57 13.42
N TYR A 79 27.98 -14.24 14.31
CA TYR A 79 28.08 -14.58 15.74
C TYR A 79 28.12 -16.09 15.98
N ALA A 80 27.35 -16.89 15.23
CA ALA A 80 27.33 -18.36 15.38
C ALA A 80 28.65 -19.00 14.94
N SER A 81 29.43 -18.34 14.06
CA SER A 81 30.72 -18.84 13.60
C SER A 81 31.88 -18.56 14.58
N TRP A 82 31.69 -17.64 15.53
CA TRP A 82 32.74 -17.26 16.47
C TRP A 82 33.01 -18.37 17.50
N ASN A 83 34.29 -18.66 17.71
CA ASN A 83 34.72 -19.61 18.73
C ASN A 83 34.21 -19.23 20.13
N ASP A 84 34.23 -17.93 20.46
CA ASP A 84 33.77 -17.42 21.74
C ASP A 84 32.27 -17.70 21.98
N THR A 85 31.45 -17.62 20.93
CA THR A 85 30.01 -17.94 21.00
C THR A 85 29.81 -19.44 21.21
N TYR A 86 30.60 -20.28 20.53
CA TYR A 86 30.59 -21.72 20.75
C TYR A 86 31.00 -22.08 22.19
N GLU A 87 32.07 -21.45 22.69
CA GLU A 87 32.52 -21.65 24.06
C GLU A 87 31.45 -21.21 25.07
N PHE A 88 30.81 -20.06 24.85
CA PHE A 88 29.72 -19.59 25.70
C PHE A 88 28.53 -20.56 25.75
N VAL A 89 28.16 -21.20 24.64
CA VAL A 89 27.08 -22.21 24.62
C VAL A 89 27.43 -23.41 25.51
N VAL A 90 28.72 -23.76 25.64
CA VAL A 90 29.19 -24.89 26.45
C VAL A 90 29.39 -24.49 27.92
N THR A 91 30.02 -23.34 28.16
CA THR A 91 30.48 -22.92 29.49
C THR A 91 29.47 -22.04 30.23
N ARG A 92 28.57 -21.38 29.50
CA ARG A 92 27.66 -20.33 29.98
C ARG A 92 28.40 -19.23 30.76
N ASP A 93 29.61 -18.88 30.31
CA ASP A 93 30.43 -17.86 30.95
C ASP A 93 29.76 -16.47 30.93
N PRO A 94 29.42 -15.87 32.09
CA PRO A 94 28.78 -14.56 32.15
C PRO A 94 29.67 -13.42 31.62
N ASP A 95 30.98 -13.59 31.51
CA ASP A 95 31.86 -12.54 30.99
C ASP A 95 31.69 -12.33 29.48
N TYR A 96 31.32 -13.38 28.72
CA TYR A 96 30.94 -13.26 27.31
C TYR A 96 29.77 -12.29 27.11
N VAL A 97 28.77 -12.33 27.99
CA VAL A 97 27.60 -11.44 27.91
C VAL A 97 28.01 -9.98 28.10
N LYS A 98 28.99 -9.72 28.99
CA LYS A 98 29.47 -8.35 29.24
C LYS A 98 30.34 -7.81 28.11
N SER A 99 31.18 -8.66 27.50
CA SER A 99 32.11 -8.24 26.44
C SER A 99 31.45 -8.15 25.06
N ASN A 100 30.55 -9.09 24.75
CA ASN A 100 29.99 -9.26 23.40
C ASN A 100 28.53 -8.82 23.29
N LEU A 101 27.72 -9.00 24.34
CA LEU A 101 26.27 -8.71 24.33
C LEU A 101 25.89 -7.53 25.24
N SER A 102 26.78 -6.55 25.39
CA SER A 102 26.46 -5.32 26.11
C SER A 102 25.31 -4.56 25.43
N LEU A 103 24.56 -3.76 26.20
CA LEU A 103 23.48 -2.91 25.66
C LEU A 103 23.95 -2.01 24.51
N THR A 104 25.20 -1.54 24.56
CA THR A 104 25.83 -0.75 23.49
C THR A 104 26.02 -1.58 22.22
N ASN A 105 26.60 -2.78 22.34
CA ASN A 105 26.83 -3.65 21.17
C ASN A 105 25.52 -4.10 20.52
N ILE A 106 24.50 -4.43 21.33
CA ILE A 106 23.17 -4.78 20.85
C ILE A 106 22.53 -3.60 20.11
N GLY A 107 22.70 -2.38 20.62
CA GLY A 107 22.25 -1.16 19.95
C GLY A 107 22.93 -0.93 18.60
N ASP A 108 24.24 -1.19 18.52
CA ASP A 108 25.02 -1.04 17.27
C ASP A 108 24.60 -2.05 16.19
N LEU A 109 24.14 -3.24 16.59
CA LEU A 109 23.57 -4.26 15.68
C LEU A 109 22.17 -3.87 15.16
N GLY A 110 21.54 -2.83 15.72
CA GLY A 110 20.19 -2.42 15.33
C GLY A 110 19.09 -3.37 15.81
N VAL A 111 19.37 -4.24 16.78
CA VAL A 111 18.42 -5.23 17.30
C VAL A 111 17.98 -4.89 18.72
N ASN A 112 16.78 -5.34 19.11
CA ASN A 112 16.26 -5.11 20.45
C ASN A 112 16.60 -6.24 21.42
N ALA A 113 16.88 -7.44 20.91
CA ALA A 113 17.14 -8.64 21.70
C ALA A 113 18.05 -9.59 20.91
N VAL A 114 18.86 -10.35 21.65
CA VAL A 114 19.71 -11.44 21.12
C VAL A 114 19.45 -12.67 21.98
N HIS A 115 19.23 -13.80 21.32
CA HIS A 115 19.14 -15.11 21.96
C HIS A 115 20.23 -16.01 21.39
N VAL A 116 21.06 -16.57 22.27
CA VAL A 116 22.04 -17.60 21.91
C VAL A 116 21.47 -18.93 22.36
N CYS A 117 21.38 -19.90 21.45
CA CYS A 117 20.81 -21.22 21.74
C CYS A 117 21.77 -22.32 21.28
N ASN A 118 21.74 -23.47 21.96
CA ASN A 118 22.41 -24.67 21.48
C ASN A 118 21.66 -25.32 20.29
N THR A 119 22.23 -26.37 19.70
CA THR A 119 21.65 -27.07 18.53
C THR A 119 20.30 -27.74 18.79
N THR A 120 19.91 -27.90 20.06
CA THR A 120 18.58 -28.41 20.46
C THR A 120 17.57 -27.29 20.77
N GLY A 121 17.98 -26.02 20.66
CA GLY A 121 17.13 -24.86 20.92
C GLY A 121 17.05 -24.45 22.40
N GLU A 122 17.91 -24.98 23.25
CA GLU A 122 18.04 -24.55 24.66
C GLU A 122 18.88 -23.28 24.73
N VAL A 123 18.45 -22.30 25.54
CA VAL A 123 19.12 -21.01 25.80
C VAL A 123 20.11 -21.16 26.95
#